data_AF-A3Z0N0-F1
#
_entry.id   AF-A3Z0N0-F1
#
_cell.length_a   1.000
_cell.length_b   1.000
_cell.length_c   1.000
_cell.angle_alpha   90.00
_cell.angle_beta   90.00
_cell.angle_gamma   90.00
#
_symmetry.space_group_name_H-M   'P 1'
#
loop_
_entity.id
_entity.type
_entity.pdbx_description
1 polymer ?
#
loop_
_entity_poly.entity_id
_entity_poly.type
_entity_poly.pdbx_seq_one_letter_code
_entity_poly.pdbx_strand_id
1 'polypeptide(L)'
;MVPALKDALGDWGLKLLGSYCRQHGARDGNTHLLQIAVARGDVDGYLAQFTAEDLCWRDIAASVAQHLLTSGRAEQALEILDGATDDAAGLPDSQWHDSRIAVLEALNRQAEAQEMRWQWFSRTLSIPHLRDYLKRLDDFEDVEAEERALQVAEQHPISLLSLHFLVEWPALARAARHVLAHEDEWEGDAYTIHSAAAERLSADHPLAATLLLRPMVFFALWMGRAKRYRYAVEHLRTCEQLAARIDEWQGHPDHSAYVERLYDIYGAKWGFWKLMKQ
;
A
#
# COMPACT_ATOMS: atom_id res chain seq x y z
N MET A 1 -0.08 23.43 -15.37
CA MET A 1 0.34 24.56 -16.24
C MET A 1 -0.02 25.91 -15.64
N VAL A 2 -1.23 26.12 -15.13
CA VAL A 2 -1.64 27.42 -14.56
C VAL A 2 -0.76 27.92 -13.39
N PRO A 3 -0.28 27.08 -12.44
CA PRO A 3 0.59 27.57 -11.37
C PRO A 3 1.93 28.15 -11.87
N ALA A 4 2.47 27.62 -12.96
CA ALA A 4 3.70 28.13 -13.58
C ALA A 4 3.52 29.48 -14.29
N LEU A 5 2.28 29.89 -14.55
CA LEU A 5 1.94 31.17 -15.19
C LEU A 5 1.59 32.26 -14.18
N LYS A 6 1.60 31.95 -12.87
CA LYS A 6 1.21 32.88 -11.80
C LYS A 6 1.97 34.20 -11.87
N ASP A 7 3.30 34.12 -11.91
CA ASP A 7 4.16 35.31 -11.89
C ASP A 7 4.08 36.11 -13.20
N ALA A 8 3.80 35.43 -14.32
CA ALA A 8 3.67 36.06 -15.63
C ALA A 8 2.32 36.77 -15.84
N LEU A 9 1.24 36.22 -15.28
CA LEU A 9 -0.13 36.75 -15.48
C LEU A 9 -0.55 37.73 -14.37
N GLY A 10 -0.01 37.58 -13.16
CA GLY A 10 -0.48 38.29 -11.97
C GLY A 10 -1.95 38.00 -11.63
N ASP A 11 -2.44 38.62 -10.56
CA ASP A 11 -3.81 38.37 -10.06
C ASP A 11 -4.89 38.74 -11.07
N TRP A 12 -4.69 39.83 -11.82
CA TRP A 12 -5.65 40.30 -12.82
C TRP A 12 -5.71 39.35 -14.03
N GLY A 13 -4.57 38.88 -14.52
CA GLY A 13 -4.52 37.92 -15.63
C GLY A 13 -5.12 36.56 -15.27
N LEU A 14 -4.92 36.10 -14.03
CA LEU A 14 -5.54 34.88 -13.52
C LEU A 14 -7.07 35.01 -13.38
N LYS A 15 -7.58 36.18 -12.96
CA LYS A 15 -9.03 36.46 -12.97
C LYS A 15 -9.61 36.42 -14.39
N LEU A 16 -8.94 37.05 -15.35
CA LEU A 16 -9.38 37.06 -16.75
C LEU A 16 -9.42 35.63 -17.33
N LEU A 17 -8.41 34.82 -17.04
CA LEU A 17 -8.36 33.42 -17.44
C LEU A 17 -9.53 32.62 -16.83
N GLY A 18 -9.88 32.87 -15.57
CA GLY A 18 -11.02 32.23 -14.92
C GLY A 18 -12.36 32.56 -15.60
N SER A 19 -12.58 33.85 -15.90
CA SER A 19 -13.74 34.31 -16.65
C SER A 19 -13.78 33.70 -18.06
N TYR A 20 -12.64 33.62 -18.73
CA TYR A 20 -12.50 33.00 -20.05
C TYR A 20 -12.88 31.51 -20.01
N CYS A 21 -12.36 30.76 -19.03
CA CYS A 21 -12.71 29.34 -18.85
C CYS A 21 -14.23 29.16 -18.66
N ARG A 22 -14.87 29.96 -17.80
CA ARG A 22 -16.33 29.88 -17.57
C ARG A 22 -17.13 30.23 -18.84
N GLN A 23 -16.72 31.25 -19.59
CA GLN A 23 -17.36 31.61 -20.86
C GLN A 23 -17.25 30.51 -21.92
N HIS A 24 -16.20 29.69 -21.86
CA HIS A 24 -15.97 28.56 -22.77
C HIS A 24 -16.46 27.22 -22.21
N GLY A 25 -17.41 27.25 -21.26
CA GLY A 25 -18.13 26.07 -20.80
C GLY A 25 -17.47 25.30 -19.65
N ALA A 26 -16.43 25.85 -19.01
CA ALA A 26 -15.93 25.25 -17.77
C ALA A 26 -17.01 25.31 -16.69
N ARG A 27 -17.40 24.13 -16.20
CA ARG A 27 -18.31 23.97 -15.06
C ARG A 27 -17.54 23.99 -13.75
N ASP A 28 -18.26 24.10 -12.64
CA ASP A 28 -17.69 23.97 -11.31
C ASP A 28 -16.99 22.60 -11.18
N GLY A 29 -15.88 22.55 -10.43
CA GLY A 29 -14.99 21.38 -10.37
C GLY A 29 -13.99 21.25 -11.53
N ASN A 30 -14.00 22.16 -12.53
CA ASN A 30 -13.02 22.12 -13.62
C ASN A 30 -11.58 22.33 -13.11
N THR A 31 -10.67 21.45 -13.53
CA THR A 31 -9.24 21.46 -13.11
C THR A 31 -8.56 22.81 -13.31
N HIS A 32 -8.91 23.57 -14.36
CA HIS A 32 -8.32 24.88 -14.61
C HIS A 32 -8.84 25.93 -13.62
N LEU A 33 -10.13 25.92 -13.28
CA LEU A 33 -10.69 26.84 -12.29
C LEU A 33 -10.10 26.58 -10.89
N LEU A 34 -9.93 25.31 -10.54
CA LEU A 34 -9.23 24.90 -9.31
C LEU A 34 -7.79 25.42 -9.29
N GLN A 35 -7.01 25.19 -10.35
CA GLN A 35 -5.62 25.66 -10.41
C GLN A 35 -5.51 27.20 -10.39
N ILE A 36 -6.48 27.93 -10.96
CA ILE A 36 -6.53 29.39 -10.91
C ILE A 36 -6.78 29.87 -9.48
N ALA A 37 -7.75 29.27 -8.78
CA ALA A 37 -8.06 29.61 -7.40
C ALA A 37 -6.85 29.35 -6.47
N VAL A 38 -6.18 28.20 -6.63
CA VAL A 38 -4.94 27.87 -5.91
C VAL A 38 -3.83 28.86 -6.20
N ALA A 39 -3.59 29.19 -7.48
CA ALA A 39 -2.54 30.14 -7.85
C ALA A 39 -2.78 31.53 -7.22
N ARG A 40 -4.04 31.94 -7.10
CA ARG A 40 -4.44 33.23 -6.51
C ARG A 40 -4.51 33.22 -4.97
N GLY A 41 -4.40 32.06 -4.32
CA GLY A 41 -4.70 31.95 -2.88
C GLY A 41 -6.17 32.23 -2.55
N ASP A 42 -7.07 32.06 -3.53
CA ASP A 42 -8.50 32.35 -3.43
C ASP A 42 -9.23 31.11 -2.88
N VAL A 43 -9.17 30.92 -1.56
CA VAL A 43 -9.71 29.74 -0.86
C VAL A 43 -11.23 29.66 -1.00
N ASP A 44 -11.92 30.79 -0.86
CA ASP A 44 -13.38 30.82 -1.01
C ASP A 44 -13.79 30.56 -2.46
N GLY A 45 -13.02 31.07 -3.43
CA GLY A 45 -13.22 30.76 -4.85
C GLY A 45 -12.95 29.29 -5.21
N TYR A 46 -12.03 28.64 -4.48
CA TYR A 46 -11.77 27.19 -4.59
C TYR A 46 -12.92 26.38 -3.98
N LEU A 47 -13.36 26.71 -2.76
CA LEU A 47 -14.50 26.07 -2.10
C LEU A 47 -15.78 26.18 -2.93
N ALA A 48 -16.02 27.35 -3.53
CA ALA A 48 -17.19 27.59 -4.38
C ALA A 48 -17.22 26.72 -5.66
N GLN A 49 -16.16 25.97 -5.96
CA GLN A 49 -16.16 24.99 -7.05
C GLN A 49 -16.82 23.65 -6.68
N PHE A 50 -17.10 23.41 -5.40
CA PHE A 50 -17.62 22.14 -4.91
C PHE A 50 -19.00 22.34 -4.29
N THR A 51 -19.92 21.44 -4.62
CA THR A 51 -21.24 21.37 -3.99
C THR A 51 -21.16 20.57 -2.69
N ALA A 52 -22.20 20.65 -1.85
CA ALA A 52 -22.29 19.81 -0.66
C ALA A 52 -22.27 18.30 -1.00
N GLU A 53 -22.83 17.91 -2.14
CA GLU A 53 -22.81 16.53 -2.63
C GLU A 53 -21.40 16.08 -3.03
N ASP A 54 -20.61 16.97 -3.67
CA ASP A 54 -19.21 16.69 -3.99
C ASP A 54 -18.36 16.48 -2.73
N LEU A 55 -18.63 17.26 -1.67
CA LEU A 55 -17.89 17.20 -0.41
C LEU A 55 -18.20 15.96 0.43
N CYS A 56 -19.24 15.18 0.09
CA CYS A 56 -19.48 13.88 0.70
C CYS A 56 -18.41 12.85 0.32
N TRP A 57 -17.72 13.03 -0.82
CA TRP A 57 -16.68 12.12 -1.30
C TRP A 57 -15.35 12.40 -0.62
N ARG A 58 -14.74 11.36 -0.04
CA ARG A 58 -13.51 11.47 0.75
C ARG A 58 -12.34 12.10 -0.02
N ASP A 59 -12.09 11.69 -1.25
CA ASP A 59 -11.00 12.24 -2.08
C ASP A 59 -11.13 13.77 -2.28
N ILE A 60 -12.37 14.22 -2.51
CA ILE A 60 -12.69 15.64 -2.71
C ILE A 60 -12.58 16.39 -1.38
N ALA A 61 -13.19 15.87 -0.32
CA ALA A 61 -13.12 16.44 1.02
C ALA A 61 -11.66 16.55 1.51
N ALA A 62 -10.83 15.54 1.28
CA ALA A 62 -9.41 15.52 1.62
C ALA A 62 -8.63 16.61 0.88
N SER A 63 -8.88 16.75 -0.42
CA SER A 63 -8.26 17.78 -1.26
C SER A 63 -8.65 19.18 -0.79
N VAL A 64 -9.94 19.40 -0.51
CA VAL A 64 -10.47 20.66 -0.01
C VAL A 64 -9.91 21.01 1.37
N ALA A 65 -9.90 20.05 2.29
CA ALA A 65 -9.36 20.21 3.64
C ALA A 65 -7.87 20.61 3.62
N GLN A 66 -7.06 20.03 2.74
CA GLN A 66 -5.65 20.38 2.61
C GLN A 66 -5.45 21.85 2.18
N HIS A 67 -6.31 22.36 1.29
CA HIS A 67 -6.27 23.76 0.86
C HIS A 67 -6.70 24.71 1.98
N LEU A 68 -7.74 24.34 2.74
CA LEU A 68 -8.20 25.10 3.90
C LEU A 68 -7.13 25.15 4.99
N LEU A 69 -6.48 24.02 5.26
CA LEU A 69 -5.41 23.89 6.23
C LEU A 69 -4.22 24.80 5.89
N THR A 70 -3.80 24.82 4.63
CA THR A 70 -2.70 25.69 4.14
C THR A 70 -3.01 27.18 4.35
N SER A 71 -4.29 27.53 4.45
CA SER A 71 -4.76 28.90 4.66
C SER A 71 -5.11 29.21 6.11
N GLY A 72 -4.76 28.33 7.05
CA GLY A 72 -5.01 28.49 8.49
C GLY A 72 -6.47 28.25 8.91
N ARG A 73 -7.32 27.72 8.04
CA ARG A 73 -8.75 27.45 8.32
C ARG A 73 -8.97 26.00 8.77
N ALA A 74 -8.23 25.58 9.80
CA ALA A 74 -8.22 24.18 10.25
C ALA A 74 -9.57 23.69 10.81
N GLU A 75 -10.32 24.53 11.53
CA GLU A 75 -11.66 24.17 12.04
C GLU A 75 -12.63 23.84 10.90
N GLN A 76 -12.68 24.69 9.88
CA GLN A 76 -13.52 24.44 8.71
C GLN A 76 -13.04 23.23 7.91
N ALA A 77 -11.72 23.00 7.83
CA ALA A 77 -11.19 21.81 7.20
C ALA A 77 -11.69 20.54 7.90
N LEU A 78 -11.78 20.57 9.24
CA LEU A 78 -12.31 19.46 10.02
C LEU A 78 -13.81 19.25 9.75
N GLU A 79 -14.61 20.31 9.72
CA GLU A 79 -16.05 20.22 9.40
C GLU A 79 -16.30 19.56 8.03
N ILE A 80 -15.50 19.92 7.02
CA ILE A 80 -15.56 19.29 5.70
C ILE A 80 -15.24 17.80 5.75
N LEU A 81 -14.20 17.42 6.51
CA LEU A 81 -13.81 16.03 6.65
C LEU A 81 -14.84 15.21 7.44
N ASP A 82 -15.45 15.80 8.48
CA ASP A 82 -16.51 15.18 9.29
C ASP A 82 -17.79 14.92 8.48
N GLY A 83 -18.08 15.78 7.49
CA GLY A 83 -19.22 15.63 6.59
C GLY A 83 -19.05 14.56 5.51
N ALA A 84 -17.83 14.07 5.28
CA ALA A 84 -17.56 13.06 4.25
C ALA A 84 -18.04 11.68 4.70
N THR A 85 -18.80 10.99 3.85
CA THR A 85 -19.34 9.66 4.14
C THR A 85 -18.29 8.56 3.93
N ASP A 86 -18.37 7.48 4.70
CA ASP A 86 -17.62 6.26 4.43
C ASP A 86 -18.01 5.71 3.06
N ASP A 87 -17.06 5.65 2.13
CA ASP A 87 -17.27 4.92 0.89
C ASP A 87 -17.24 3.42 1.23
N ALA A 88 -18.42 2.81 1.33
CA ALA A 88 -18.62 1.49 1.93
C ALA A 88 -17.99 0.31 1.14
N ALA A 89 -17.30 0.57 0.02
CA ALA A 89 -16.81 -0.46 -0.90
C ALA A 89 -15.40 -0.22 -1.47
N GLY A 90 -14.67 0.80 -1.01
CA GLY A 90 -13.36 1.17 -1.54
C GLY A 90 -12.15 0.57 -0.81
N LEU A 91 -11.00 0.54 -1.49
CA LEU A 91 -9.69 0.45 -0.83
C LEU A 91 -9.60 1.59 0.21
N PRO A 92 -8.93 1.39 1.35
CA PRO A 92 -8.76 2.44 2.33
C PRO A 92 -8.08 3.66 1.68
N ASP A 93 -8.78 4.80 1.64
CA ASP A 93 -8.22 6.08 1.16
C ASP A 93 -7.27 6.68 2.20
N SER A 94 -5.97 6.65 1.90
CA SER A 94 -4.94 7.26 2.74
C SER A 94 -4.99 8.78 2.74
N GLN A 95 -5.45 9.41 1.64
CA GLN A 95 -5.40 10.85 1.50
C GLN A 95 -6.34 11.55 2.48
N TRP A 96 -7.57 11.06 2.64
CA TRP A 96 -8.48 11.58 3.67
C TRP A 96 -7.93 11.39 5.08
N HIS A 97 -7.29 10.25 5.37
CA HIS A 97 -6.70 9.99 6.68
C HIS A 97 -5.54 10.94 6.97
N ASP A 98 -4.61 11.08 6.01
CA ASP A 98 -3.48 11.99 6.09
C ASP A 98 -3.93 13.44 6.30
N SER A 99 -4.91 13.91 5.51
CA SER A 99 -5.47 15.26 5.63
C SER A 99 -6.11 15.47 7.00
N ARG A 100 -6.89 14.51 7.51
CA ARG A 100 -7.54 14.62 8.81
C ARG A 100 -6.55 14.63 9.97
N ILE A 101 -5.53 13.78 9.91
CA ILE A 101 -4.43 13.78 10.90
C ILE A 101 -3.75 15.16 10.91
N ALA A 102 -3.42 15.71 9.74
CA ALA A 102 -2.78 17.03 9.65
C ALA A 102 -3.66 18.16 10.20
N VAL A 103 -4.98 18.11 9.96
CA VAL A 103 -5.95 19.05 10.52
C VAL A 103 -6.03 18.94 12.05
N LEU A 104 -6.13 17.72 12.59
CA LEU A 104 -6.13 17.49 14.03
C LEU A 104 -4.85 18.01 14.70
N GLU A 105 -3.70 17.81 14.07
CA GLU A 105 -2.42 18.35 14.57
C GLU A 105 -2.42 19.89 14.58
N ALA A 106 -2.92 20.54 13.54
CA ALA A 106 -3.02 22.00 13.47
C ALA A 106 -4.01 22.58 14.50
N LEU A 107 -5.02 21.82 14.90
CA LEU A 107 -5.95 22.16 15.97
C LEU A 107 -5.42 21.81 17.38
N ASN A 108 -4.16 21.39 17.51
CA ASN A 108 -3.55 20.92 18.76
C ASN A 108 -4.26 19.68 19.38
N ARG A 109 -4.99 18.90 18.58
CA ARG A 109 -5.69 17.67 18.99
C ARG A 109 -4.80 16.44 18.82
N GLN A 110 -3.62 16.48 19.44
CA GLN A 110 -2.54 15.49 19.24
C GLN A 110 -2.93 14.06 19.60
N ALA A 111 -3.68 13.86 20.69
CA ALA A 111 -4.14 12.54 21.12
C ALA A 111 -5.05 11.88 20.07
N GLU A 112 -5.94 12.65 19.45
CA GLU A 112 -6.84 12.14 18.41
C GLU A 112 -6.09 11.86 17.10
N ALA A 113 -5.10 12.68 16.76
CA ALA A 113 -4.22 12.41 15.63
C ALA A 113 -3.40 11.12 15.83
N GLN A 114 -2.94 10.85 17.05
CA GLN A 114 -2.26 9.60 17.40
C GLN A 114 -3.17 8.39 17.31
N GLU A 115 -4.37 8.47 17.89
CA GLU A 115 -5.36 7.39 17.83
C GLU A 115 -5.71 7.06 16.37
N MET A 116 -5.90 8.09 15.54
CA MET A 116 -6.22 7.92 14.13
C MET A 116 -5.08 7.23 13.34
N ARG A 117 -3.81 7.58 13.61
CA ARG A 117 -2.65 6.87 13.04
C ARG A 117 -2.65 5.40 13.41
N TRP A 118 -2.90 5.10 14.68
CA TRP A 118 -2.91 3.73 15.18
C TRP A 118 -4.05 2.90 14.57
N GLN A 119 -5.26 3.45 14.50
CA GLN A 119 -6.42 2.80 13.88
C GLN A 119 -6.18 2.53 12.39
N TRP A 120 -5.59 3.50 11.69
CA TRP A 120 -5.26 3.35 10.28
C TRP A 120 -4.21 2.27 10.06
N PHE A 121 -3.12 2.29 10.82
CA PHE A 121 -2.12 1.24 10.81
C PHE A 121 -2.76 -0.13 11.09
N SER A 122 -3.58 -0.26 12.13
CA SER A 122 -4.16 -1.54 12.51
C SER A 122 -5.07 -2.15 11.43
N ARG A 123 -5.69 -1.31 10.60
CA ARG A 123 -6.56 -1.75 9.49
C ARG A 123 -5.84 -2.02 8.18
N THR A 124 -4.68 -1.38 7.96
CA THR A 124 -4.03 -1.34 6.63
C THR A 124 -2.59 -1.83 6.63
N LEU A 125 -1.99 -1.97 7.82
CA LEU A 125 -0.57 -2.18 8.07
C LEU A 125 0.32 -1.14 7.37
N SER A 126 -0.14 0.12 7.30
CA SER A 126 0.61 1.22 6.69
C SER A 126 1.90 1.55 7.47
N ILE A 127 3.05 1.20 6.89
CA ILE A 127 4.38 1.48 7.44
C ILE A 127 4.63 2.97 7.71
N PRO A 128 4.30 3.90 6.79
CA PRO A 128 4.46 5.34 7.04
C PRO A 128 3.73 5.80 8.31
N HIS A 129 2.49 5.34 8.51
CA HIS A 129 1.67 5.72 9.66
C HIS A 129 2.21 5.15 10.97
N LEU A 130 2.70 3.90 10.95
CA LEU A 130 3.36 3.32 12.12
C LEU A 130 4.63 4.09 12.48
N ARG A 131 5.48 4.43 11.50
CA ARG A 131 6.69 5.24 11.76
C ARG A 131 6.35 6.60 12.36
N ASP A 132 5.32 7.25 11.82
CA ASP A 132 4.87 8.55 12.30
C ASP A 132 4.24 8.50 13.70
N TYR A 133 3.58 7.38 14.03
CA TYR A 133 3.07 7.07 15.37
C TYR A 133 4.22 6.90 16.35
N LEU A 134 5.14 5.96 16.09
CA LEU A 134 6.27 5.65 16.97
C LEU A 134 7.17 6.85 17.23
N LYS A 135 7.45 7.66 16.20
CA LYS A 135 8.30 8.86 16.32
C LYS A 135 7.77 9.92 17.31
N ARG A 136 6.47 9.87 17.63
CA ARG A 136 5.81 10.84 18.52
C ARG A 136 5.58 10.29 19.93
N LEU A 137 6.04 9.06 20.20
CA LEU A 137 6.09 8.47 21.53
C LEU A 137 7.42 8.80 22.21
N ASP A 138 7.45 8.68 23.53
CA ASP A 138 8.70 8.71 24.28
C ASP A 138 9.50 7.41 24.05
N ASP A 139 10.84 7.47 24.14
CA ASP A 139 11.80 6.38 23.83
C ASP A 139 11.58 5.03 24.56
N PHE A 140 10.73 4.97 25.58
CA PHE A 140 10.38 3.71 26.26
C PHE A 140 9.04 3.14 25.77
N GLU A 141 8.13 4.00 25.34
CA GLU A 141 6.80 3.61 24.86
C GLU A 141 6.86 3.13 23.40
N ASP A 142 7.84 3.58 22.62
CA ASP A 142 8.01 3.20 21.21
C ASP A 142 8.33 1.71 21.03
N VAL A 143 9.17 1.11 21.88
CA VAL A 143 9.51 -0.32 21.83
C VAL A 143 8.28 -1.18 22.15
N GLU A 144 7.51 -0.82 23.19
CA GLU A 144 6.29 -1.54 23.54
C GLU A 144 5.21 -1.38 22.45
N ALA A 145 5.12 -0.20 21.86
CA ALA A 145 4.22 0.08 20.75
C ALA A 145 4.62 -0.66 19.47
N GLU A 146 5.90 -0.76 19.16
CA GLU A 146 6.42 -1.52 18.02
C GLU A 146 6.10 -3.01 18.18
N GLU A 147 6.33 -3.58 19.37
CA GLU A 147 5.98 -4.97 19.65
C GLU A 147 4.47 -5.20 19.50
N ARG A 148 3.63 -4.29 20.00
CA ARG A 148 2.18 -4.31 19.78
C ARG A 148 1.82 -4.25 18.30
N ALA A 149 2.52 -3.43 17.52
CA ALA A 149 2.29 -3.30 16.08
C ALA A 149 2.62 -4.58 15.32
N LEU A 150 3.71 -5.27 15.70
CA LEU A 150 4.07 -6.56 15.14
C LEU A 150 3.02 -7.64 15.47
N GLN A 151 2.45 -7.63 16.67
CA GLN A 151 1.34 -8.53 17.05
C GLN A 151 0.07 -8.26 16.23
N VAL A 152 -0.27 -6.99 16.02
CA VAL A 152 -1.41 -6.60 15.15
C VAL A 152 -1.18 -7.12 13.72
N ALA A 153 0.03 -7.00 13.20
CA ALA A 153 0.35 -7.51 11.87
C ALA A 153 0.24 -9.03 11.77
N GLU A 154 0.70 -9.78 12.77
CA GLU A 154 0.57 -11.25 12.81
C GLU A 154 -0.89 -11.73 12.89
N GLN A 155 -1.78 -10.94 13.47
CA GLN A 155 -3.21 -11.27 13.63
C GLN A 155 -4.10 -10.69 12.51
N HIS A 156 -3.50 -9.99 11.55
CA HIS A 156 -4.26 -9.33 10.49
C HIS A 156 -4.94 -10.38 9.57
N PRO A 157 -6.21 -10.21 9.20
CA PRO A 157 -7.00 -11.23 8.49
C PRO A 157 -6.54 -11.51 7.06
N ILE A 158 -5.69 -10.64 6.49
CA ILE A 158 -5.13 -10.79 5.15
C ILE A 158 -3.65 -11.13 5.29
N SER A 159 -3.32 -12.42 5.19
CA SER A 159 -1.95 -12.94 5.36
C SER A 159 -0.94 -12.33 4.40
N LEU A 160 -1.36 -11.97 3.19
CA LEU A 160 -0.49 -11.31 2.23
C LEU A 160 -0.06 -9.90 2.68
N LEU A 161 -0.94 -9.15 3.34
CA LEU A 161 -0.61 -7.86 3.93
C LEU A 161 0.30 -8.03 5.15
N SER A 162 0.04 -9.03 6.00
CA SER A 162 0.92 -9.38 7.13
C SER A 162 2.33 -9.70 6.66
N LEU A 163 2.47 -10.57 5.66
CA LEU A 163 3.76 -10.93 5.08
C LEU A 163 4.48 -9.71 4.53
N HIS A 164 3.80 -8.91 3.71
CA HIS A 164 4.37 -7.70 3.14
C HIS A 164 4.89 -6.75 4.22
N PHE A 165 4.07 -6.47 5.24
CA PHE A 165 4.45 -5.61 6.35
C PHE A 165 5.64 -6.18 7.14
N LEU A 166 5.60 -7.44 7.57
CA LEU A 166 6.66 -8.03 8.39
C LEU A 166 8.00 -8.08 7.66
N VAL A 167 7.97 -8.28 6.34
CA VAL A 167 9.17 -8.18 5.51
C VAL A 167 9.64 -6.73 5.45
N GLU A 168 8.80 -5.79 5.01
CA GLU A 168 9.16 -4.38 4.85
C GLU A 168 9.50 -3.64 6.16
N TRP A 169 9.02 -4.14 7.31
CA TRP A 169 9.38 -3.75 8.69
C TRP A 169 10.59 -4.53 9.27
N PRO A 170 11.52 -5.00 8.44
CA PRO A 170 12.51 -6.06 8.72
C PRO A 170 12.29 -7.09 9.85
N ALA A 171 11.06 -7.48 10.19
CA ALA A 171 10.77 -8.49 11.20
C ALA A 171 10.87 -9.92 10.61
N LEU A 172 12.01 -10.26 10.02
CA LEU A 172 12.17 -11.45 9.16
C LEU A 172 11.90 -12.77 9.88
N ALA A 173 12.28 -12.90 11.16
CA ALA A 173 11.97 -14.10 11.95
C ALA A 173 10.46 -14.27 12.19
N ARG A 174 9.72 -13.17 12.34
CA ARG A 174 8.25 -13.17 12.43
C ARG A 174 7.63 -13.50 11.08
N ALA A 175 8.11 -12.86 10.01
CA ALA A 175 7.68 -13.16 8.64
C ALA A 175 7.85 -14.65 8.30
N ALA A 176 9.00 -15.24 8.64
CA ALA A 176 9.25 -16.67 8.42
C ALA A 176 8.24 -17.56 9.16
N ARG A 177 7.98 -17.29 10.44
CA ARG A 177 6.95 -18.02 11.21
C ARG A 177 5.56 -17.85 10.62
N HIS A 178 5.23 -16.63 10.16
CA HIS A 178 3.96 -16.33 9.51
C HIS A 178 3.78 -17.17 8.24
N VAL A 179 4.82 -17.29 7.42
CA VAL A 179 4.80 -18.13 6.20
C VAL A 179 4.54 -19.59 6.53
N LEU A 180 5.25 -20.14 7.52
CA LEU A 180 5.13 -21.54 7.92
C LEU A 180 3.74 -21.86 8.50
N ALA A 181 3.15 -20.92 9.25
CA ALA A 181 1.84 -21.11 9.88
C ALA A 181 0.65 -21.04 8.91
N HIS A 182 0.83 -20.44 7.72
CA HIS A 182 -0.24 -20.19 6.74
C HIS A 182 0.09 -20.80 5.38
N GLU A 183 0.69 -22.00 5.34
CA GLU A 183 1.21 -22.59 4.10
C GLU A 183 0.18 -22.69 2.96
N ASP A 184 -1.08 -22.95 3.30
CA ASP A 184 -2.18 -23.17 2.35
C ASP A 184 -2.75 -21.85 1.78
N GLU A 185 -2.34 -20.69 2.31
CA GLU A 185 -2.87 -19.38 1.91
C GLU A 185 -2.01 -18.69 0.83
N TRP A 186 -0.83 -19.22 0.51
CA TRP A 186 0.09 -18.59 -0.43
C TRP A 186 -0.28 -18.86 -1.89
N GLU A 187 -0.97 -17.92 -2.52
CA GLU A 187 -1.34 -17.99 -3.94
C GLU A 187 -0.19 -17.58 -4.88
N GLY A 188 0.06 -18.36 -5.93
CA GLY A 188 1.19 -18.14 -6.82
C GLY A 188 1.07 -16.94 -7.77
N ASP A 189 -0.04 -16.20 -7.75
CA ASP A 189 -0.24 -14.99 -8.56
C ASP A 189 0.19 -13.69 -7.85
N ALA A 190 0.41 -13.73 -6.53
CA ALA A 190 0.99 -12.68 -5.70
C ALA A 190 2.52 -12.50 -5.91
N TYR A 191 2.95 -12.52 -7.17
CA TYR A 191 4.33 -12.62 -7.62
C TYR A 191 5.27 -11.57 -6.99
N THR A 192 4.82 -10.32 -6.94
CA THR A 192 5.63 -9.19 -6.46
C THR A 192 5.97 -9.34 -4.98
N ILE A 193 4.99 -9.68 -4.15
CA ILE A 193 5.16 -9.83 -2.72
C ILE A 193 5.95 -11.11 -2.41
N HIS A 194 5.60 -12.23 -3.05
CA HIS A 194 6.29 -13.51 -2.81
C HIS A 194 7.76 -13.46 -3.23
N SER A 195 8.08 -12.85 -4.38
CA SER A 195 9.47 -12.74 -4.84
C SER A 195 10.32 -11.92 -3.88
N ALA A 196 9.84 -10.74 -3.49
CA ALA A 196 10.56 -9.86 -2.55
C ALA A 196 10.72 -10.50 -1.16
N ALA A 197 9.66 -11.14 -0.65
CA ALA A 197 9.70 -11.83 0.62
C ALA A 197 10.65 -13.04 0.59
N ALA A 198 10.58 -13.88 -0.45
CA ALA A 198 11.48 -15.02 -0.61
C ALA A 198 12.95 -14.59 -0.69
N GLU A 199 13.26 -13.53 -1.43
CA GLU A 199 14.61 -12.97 -1.51
C GLU A 199 15.13 -12.57 -0.12
N ARG A 200 14.34 -11.79 0.64
CA ARG A 200 14.74 -11.32 1.97
C ARG A 200 14.83 -12.42 3.02
N LEU A 201 14.03 -13.48 2.89
CA LEU A 201 14.05 -14.64 3.78
C LEU A 201 15.13 -15.68 3.43
N SER A 202 15.66 -15.67 2.20
CA SER A 202 16.52 -16.74 1.68
C SER A 202 17.83 -16.95 2.44
N ALA A 203 18.36 -15.91 3.09
CA ALA A 203 19.62 -16.01 3.84
C ALA A 203 19.44 -16.86 5.12
N ASP A 204 18.50 -16.46 5.97
CA ASP A 204 18.35 -16.98 7.34
C ASP A 204 17.14 -17.91 7.53
N HIS A 205 16.19 -17.90 6.59
CA HIS A 205 14.92 -18.64 6.66
C HIS A 205 14.61 -19.39 5.36
N PRO A 206 15.48 -20.34 4.94
CA PRO A 206 15.41 -20.97 3.61
C PRO A 206 14.13 -21.79 3.38
N LEU A 207 13.56 -22.40 4.42
CA LEU A 207 12.29 -23.13 4.33
C LEU A 207 11.12 -22.19 4.01
N ALA A 208 10.98 -21.08 4.73
CA ALA A 208 9.95 -20.09 4.46
C ALA A 208 10.07 -19.51 3.04
N ALA A 209 11.30 -19.17 2.61
CA ALA A 209 11.52 -18.71 1.23
C ALA A 209 11.08 -19.76 0.20
N THR A 210 11.38 -21.04 0.44
CA THR A 210 10.96 -22.15 -0.43
C THR A 210 9.43 -22.25 -0.54
N LEU A 211 8.71 -22.10 0.57
CA LEU A 211 7.24 -22.16 0.58
C LEU A 211 6.57 -21.00 -0.15
N LEU A 212 7.22 -19.84 -0.29
CA LEU A 212 6.71 -18.73 -1.11
C LEU A 212 7.01 -18.89 -2.61
N LEU A 213 8.13 -19.54 -2.95
CA LEU A 213 8.54 -19.78 -4.33
C LEU A 213 7.73 -20.89 -5.01
N ARG A 214 7.45 -21.99 -4.29
CA ARG A 214 6.76 -23.17 -4.82
C ARG A 214 5.36 -22.88 -5.40
N PRO A 215 4.50 -22.08 -4.75
CA PRO A 215 3.21 -21.68 -5.34
C PRO A 215 3.36 -20.94 -6.67
N MET A 216 4.37 -20.07 -6.82
CA MET A 216 4.61 -19.36 -8.08
C MET A 216 5.01 -20.31 -9.21
N VAL A 217 5.82 -21.34 -8.92
CA VAL A 217 6.17 -22.41 -9.87
C VAL A 217 4.93 -23.18 -10.30
N PHE A 218 4.13 -23.62 -9.31
CA PHE A 218 2.89 -24.35 -9.55
C PHE A 218 1.92 -23.52 -10.41
N PHE A 219 1.70 -22.26 -10.04
CA PHE A 219 0.81 -21.34 -10.76
C PHE A 219 1.26 -21.10 -12.22
N ALA A 220 2.56 -20.93 -12.46
CA ALA A 220 3.08 -20.76 -13.81
C ALA A 220 2.82 -21.99 -14.71
N LEU A 221 2.94 -23.20 -14.15
CA LEU A 221 2.65 -24.46 -14.83
C LEU A 221 1.16 -24.67 -15.05
N TRP A 222 0.35 -24.39 -14.04
CA TRP A 222 -1.12 -24.45 -14.11
C TRP A 222 -1.65 -23.52 -15.22
N MET A 223 -1.21 -22.26 -15.23
CA MET A 223 -1.57 -21.29 -16.28
C MET A 223 -1.10 -21.71 -17.69
N GLY A 224 -0.08 -22.56 -17.79
CA GLY A 224 0.40 -23.11 -19.07
C GLY A 224 0.98 -22.08 -20.04
N ARG A 225 1.32 -20.87 -19.58
CA ARG A 225 1.85 -19.80 -20.43
C ARG A 225 3.36 -19.92 -20.55
N ALA A 226 3.84 -20.42 -21.70
CA ALA A 226 5.27 -20.68 -21.94
C ALA A 226 6.20 -19.48 -21.66
N LYS A 227 5.74 -18.24 -21.85
CA LYS A 227 6.50 -17.01 -21.53
C LYS A 227 6.88 -16.92 -20.04
N ARG A 228 6.13 -17.58 -19.14
CA ARG A 228 6.38 -17.58 -17.69
C ARG A 228 7.33 -18.69 -17.23
N TYR A 229 7.59 -19.69 -18.07
CA TYR A 229 8.39 -20.86 -17.66
C TYR A 229 9.84 -20.50 -17.28
N ARG A 230 10.41 -19.45 -17.86
CA ARG A 230 11.75 -19.00 -17.47
C ARG A 230 11.82 -18.60 -16.00
N TYR A 231 10.86 -17.82 -15.53
CA TYR A 231 10.77 -17.40 -14.13
C TYR A 231 10.47 -18.59 -13.20
N ALA A 232 9.57 -19.49 -13.62
CA ALA A 232 9.28 -20.70 -12.85
C ALA A 232 10.51 -21.62 -12.71
N VAL A 233 11.32 -21.75 -13.75
CA VAL A 233 12.59 -22.50 -13.71
C VAL A 233 13.57 -21.84 -12.75
N GLU A 234 13.69 -20.52 -12.79
CA GLU A 234 14.54 -19.76 -11.87
C GLU A 234 14.11 -19.97 -10.41
N HIS A 235 12.81 -19.83 -10.10
CA HIS A 235 12.29 -20.11 -8.76
C HIS A 235 12.53 -21.55 -8.31
N LEU A 236 12.37 -22.54 -9.19
CA LEU A 236 12.61 -23.93 -8.84
C LEU A 236 14.10 -24.22 -8.58
N ARG A 237 15.01 -23.58 -9.33
CA ARG A 237 16.47 -23.63 -9.06
C ARG A 237 16.84 -22.95 -7.76
N THR A 238 16.22 -21.82 -7.43
CA THR A 238 16.40 -21.19 -6.12
C THR A 238 15.92 -22.13 -5.01
N CYS A 239 14.79 -22.82 -5.19
CA CYS A 239 14.33 -23.84 -4.23
C CYS A 239 15.34 -24.99 -4.08
N GLU A 240 15.99 -25.42 -5.15
CA GLU A 240 17.03 -26.47 -5.11
C GLU A 240 18.25 -26.01 -4.29
N GLN A 241 18.70 -24.77 -4.50
CA GLN A 241 19.81 -24.17 -3.73
C GLN A 241 19.44 -23.97 -2.24
N LEU A 242 18.21 -23.56 -1.96
CA LEU A 242 17.69 -23.41 -0.60
C LEU A 242 17.63 -24.76 0.11
N ALA A 243 17.20 -25.82 -0.59
CA ALA A 243 17.08 -27.17 -0.03
C ALA A 243 18.39 -27.71 0.56
N ALA A 244 19.54 -27.35 -0.01
CA ALA A 244 20.86 -27.73 0.52
C ALA A 244 21.16 -27.13 1.91
N ARG A 245 20.36 -26.16 2.38
CA ARG A 245 20.47 -25.48 3.68
C ARG A 245 19.27 -25.75 4.60
N ILE A 246 18.39 -26.69 4.23
CA ILE A 246 17.22 -27.06 5.03
C ILE A 246 17.43 -28.47 5.59
N ASP A 247 17.74 -28.54 6.88
CA ASP A 247 17.86 -29.81 7.60
C ASP A 247 16.49 -30.34 8.06
N GLU A 248 15.61 -29.44 8.51
CA GLU A 248 14.28 -29.77 9.04
C GLU A 248 13.17 -29.15 8.17
N TRP A 249 12.39 -30.00 7.52
CA TRP A 249 11.28 -29.58 6.64
C TRP A 249 9.95 -29.36 7.36
N GLN A 250 9.88 -29.54 8.69
CA GLN A 250 8.71 -29.25 9.53
C GLN A 250 7.38 -29.85 9.04
N GLY A 251 7.43 -31.02 8.39
CA GLY A 251 6.26 -31.70 7.83
C GLY A 251 5.95 -31.34 6.37
N HIS A 252 6.61 -30.32 5.80
CA HIS A 252 6.51 -30.00 4.38
C HIS A 252 7.30 -31.01 3.52
N PRO A 253 6.92 -31.22 2.25
CA PRO A 253 7.70 -32.07 1.35
C PRO A 253 9.10 -31.49 1.12
N ASP A 254 10.11 -32.35 1.15
CA ASP A 254 11.46 -31.97 0.71
C ASP A 254 11.50 -31.60 -0.78
N HIS A 255 12.64 -31.11 -1.25
CA HIS A 255 12.77 -30.66 -2.64
C HIS A 255 12.51 -31.77 -3.65
N SER A 256 13.05 -32.97 -3.44
CA SER A 256 12.83 -34.13 -4.29
C SER A 256 11.35 -34.50 -4.38
N ALA A 257 10.68 -34.66 -3.23
CA ALA A 257 9.28 -35.03 -3.16
C ALA A 257 8.37 -33.96 -3.81
N TYR A 258 8.72 -32.68 -3.67
CA TYR A 258 8.01 -31.60 -4.37
C TYR A 258 8.18 -31.69 -5.90
N VAL A 259 9.41 -31.89 -6.39
CA VAL A 259 9.69 -32.00 -7.83
C VAL A 259 9.02 -33.24 -8.44
N GLU A 260 9.04 -34.37 -7.75
CA GLU A 260 8.34 -35.60 -8.18
C GLU A 260 6.84 -35.33 -8.34
N ARG A 261 6.20 -34.76 -7.32
CA ARG A 261 4.78 -34.37 -7.39
C ARG A 261 4.51 -33.38 -8.53
N LEU A 262 5.40 -32.42 -8.73
CA LEU A 262 5.28 -31.44 -9.81
C LEU A 262 5.37 -32.11 -11.19
N TYR A 263 6.23 -33.11 -11.34
CA TYR A 263 6.39 -33.90 -12.55
C TYR A 263 5.19 -34.80 -12.81
N ASP A 264 4.62 -35.42 -11.78
CA ASP A 264 3.41 -36.24 -11.91
C ASP A 264 2.22 -35.44 -12.44
N ILE A 265 2.05 -34.19 -11.97
CA ILE A 265 0.94 -33.32 -12.36
C ILE A 265 1.22 -32.64 -13.71
N TYR A 266 2.45 -32.18 -13.95
CA TYR A 266 2.80 -31.31 -15.08
C TYR A 266 3.88 -31.87 -16.01
N GLY A 267 4.12 -33.18 -16.02
CA GLY A 267 5.12 -33.85 -16.87
C GLY A 267 4.95 -33.55 -18.36
N ALA A 268 3.70 -33.37 -18.81
CA ALA A 268 3.38 -33.00 -20.19
C ALA A 268 3.78 -31.55 -20.58
N LYS A 269 4.21 -30.72 -19.64
CA LYS A 269 4.72 -29.35 -19.92
C LYS A 269 6.17 -29.41 -20.41
N TRP A 270 6.41 -30.11 -21.52
CA TRP A 270 7.75 -30.38 -22.09
C TRP A 270 8.64 -29.14 -22.22
N GLY A 271 8.06 -27.99 -22.58
CA GLY A 271 8.79 -26.73 -22.68
C GLY A 271 9.42 -26.26 -21.37
N PHE A 272 8.75 -26.49 -20.23
CA PHE A 272 9.30 -26.19 -18.91
C PHE A 272 10.43 -27.18 -18.55
N TRP A 273 10.17 -28.48 -18.66
CA TRP A 273 11.17 -29.51 -18.32
C TRP A 273 12.41 -29.48 -19.21
N LYS A 274 12.27 -29.05 -20.48
CA LYS A 274 13.40 -28.80 -21.37
C LYS A 274 14.28 -27.65 -20.86
N LEU A 275 13.68 -26.57 -20.35
CA LEU A 275 14.41 -25.45 -19.76
C LEU A 275 15.08 -25.82 -18.44
N MET A 276 14.43 -26.65 -17.61
CA MET A 276 15.03 -27.13 -16.35
C MET A 276 16.36 -27.87 -16.58
N LYS A 277 16.46 -28.65 -17.66
CA LYS A 277 17.64 -29.46 -18.02
C LYS A 277 18.80 -28.67 -18.67
N GLN A 278 18.63 -27.37 -18.96
CA GLN A 278 19.62 -26.52 -19.62
C GLN A 278 20.46 -25.74 -18.60
#